data_AF-A0A0D0AIY0-F1
#
_entry.id   AF-A0A0D0AIY0-F1
#
_cell.length_a   1.000
_cell.length_b   1.000
_cell.length_c   1.000
_cell.angle_alpha   90.00
_cell.angle_beta   90.00
_cell.angle_gamma   90.00
#
_symmetry.space_group_name_H-M   'P 1'
#
loop_
_entity.id
_entity.type
_entity.pdbx_description
1 polymer ?
#
loop_
_entity_poly.entity_id
_entity_poly.type
_entity_poly.pdbx_seq_one_letter_code
_entity_poly.pdbx_strand_id
1 'polypeptide(L)'
;DIAFLQDATGSQQPYIDTARNEINQICNTLISGGKFAPQDLRFGLIAFRDHPPQDQSFVTQVFPFTTDFGVVASNLGGLVATGGGDGPEAQSDALSDALKVDWKDNTTKIVVLITDSPPHGIGEDVTDARLENDPLRIATRMGKLGITLVCRTFRISRTSG
;
A
#
# COMPACT_ATOMS: atom_id res chain seq x y z
N ASP A 1 0.19 13.95 -5.19
CA ASP A 1 -0.58 12.71 -4.94
C ASP A 1 0.25 11.70 -4.17
N ILE A 2 -0.36 11.09 -3.15
CA ILE A 2 0.26 10.04 -2.34
C ILE A 2 -0.67 8.83 -2.32
N ALA A 3 -0.24 7.67 -2.81
CA ALA A 3 -0.99 6.41 -2.73
C ALA A 3 -0.38 5.50 -1.66
N PHE A 4 -1.18 5.10 -0.68
CA PHE A 4 -0.80 4.10 0.31
C PHE A 4 -1.17 2.71 -0.21
N LEU A 5 -0.22 1.79 -0.23
CA LEU A 5 -0.44 0.38 -0.49
C LEU A 5 -0.31 -0.34 0.84
N GLN A 6 -1.43 -0.79 1.38
CA GLN A 6 -1.52 -1.34 2.73
C GLN A 6 -1.76 -2.84 2.67
N ASP A 7 -0.80 -3.59 3.18
CA ASP A 7 -0.96 -4.99 3.49
C ASP A 7 -2.02 -5.15 4.60
N ALA A 8 -3.05 -5.97 4.34
CA ALA A 8 -4.16 -6.23 5.24
C ALA A 8 -4.22 -7.70 5.66
N THR A 9 -3.07 -8.40 5.66
CA THR A 9 -2.92 -9.76 6.19
C THR A 9 -2.81 -9.78 7.71
N GLY A 10 -2.97 -10.96 8.33
CA GLY A 10 -3.16 -11.08 9.78
C GLY A 10 -2.05 -10.46 10.66
N SER A 11 -0.81 -10.38 10.18
CA SER A 11 0.31 -9.75 10.90
C SER A 11 0.19 -8.22 10.97
N GLN A 12 -0.63 -7.61 10.11
CA GLN A 12 -0.60 -6.18 9.84
C GLN A 12 -1.50 -5.32 10.74
N GLN A 13 -2.33 -5.91 11.62
CA GLN A 13 -3.27 -5.12 12.43
C GLN A 13 -2.59 -3.97 13.22
N PRO A 14 -1.44 -4.18 13.90
CA PRO A 14 -0.75 -3.10 14.60
C PRO A 14 -0.22 -2.01 13.67
N TYR A 15 0.15 -2.37 12.43
CA TYR A 15 0.64 -1.43 11.43
C TYR A 15 -0.48 -0.64 10.79
N ILE A 16 -1.65 -1.24 10.55
CA ILE A 16 -2.86 -0.53 10.14
C ILE A 16 -3.24 0.53 11.18
N ASP A 17 -3.22 0.17 12.46
CA ASP A 17 -3.53 1.12 13.55
C ASP A 17 -2.48 2.23 13.66
N THR A 18 -1.20 1.90 13.46
CA THR A 18 -0.11 2.89 13.43
C THR A 18 -0.22 3.82 12.21
N ALA A 19 -0.45 3.28 11.02
CA ALA A 19 -0.61 4.04 9.78
C ALA A 19 -1.79 5.02 9.89
N ARG A 20 -2.90 4.62 10.52
CA ARG A 20 -4.02 5.51 10.82
C ARG A 20 -3.59 6.72 11.66
N ASN A 21 -2.78 6.49 12.70
CA ASN A 21 -2.28 7.57 13.56
C ASN A 21 -1.28 8.47 12.83
N GLU A 22 -0.35 7.88 12.05
CA GLU A 22 0.65 8.63 11.30
C GLU A 22 0.02 9.49 10.21
N ILE A 23 -0.97 8.98 9.47
CA ILE A 23 -1.70 9.75 8.47
C ILE A 23 -2.37 10.95 9.14
N ASN A 24 -3.10 10.75 10.24
CA ASN A 24 -3.70 11.86 10.98
C ASN A 24 -2.66 12.92 11.43
N GLN A 25 -1.47 12.49 11.86
CA GLN A 25 -0.38 13.40 12.23
C GLN A 25 0.19 14.16 11.03
N ILE A 26 0.37 13.49 9.89
CA ILE A 26 0.82 14.12 8.64
C ILE A 26 -0.21 15.16 8.19
N CYS A 27 -1.50 14.84 8.23
CA CYS A 27 -2.58 15.77 7.91
C CYS A 27 -2.48 17.03 8.77
N ASN A 28 -2.43 16.86 10.09
CA ASN A 28 -2.35 17.97 11.03
C ASN A 28 -1.08 18.80 10.79
N THR A 29 0.06 18.16 10.56
CA THR A 29 1.34 18.86 10.35
C THR A 29 1.37 19.64 9.05
N LEU A 30 0.90 19.06 7.95
CA LEU A 30 0.94 19.69 6.62
C LEU A 30 -0.09 20.82 6.49
N ILE A 31 -1.28 20.64 7.06
CA ILE A 31 -2.35 21.64 7.02
C ILE A 31 -2.07 22.77 8.02
N SER A 32 -1.78 22.45 9.29
CA SER A 32 -1.54 23.48 10.32
C SER A 32 -0.22 24.20 10.13
N GLY A 33 0.76 23.57 9.47
CA GLY A 33 2.03 24.19 9.11
C GLY A 33 1.96 25.18 7.94
N GLY A 34 0.80 25.30 7.27
CA GLY A 34 0.57 26.25 6.17
C GLY A 34 1.43 26.02 4.92
N LYS A 35 2.09 24.85 4.81
CA LYS A 35 3.01 24.55 3.69
C LYS A 35 2.28 24.15 2.41
N PHE A 36 1.08 23.60 2.53
CA PHE A 36 0.24 23.19 1.41
C PHE A 36 -1.21 23.56 1.69
N ALA A 37 -1.94 24.01 0.67
CA ALA A 37 -3.37 24.14 0.82
C ALA A 37 -4.03 22.75 0.78
N PRO A 38 -5.11 22.49 1.54
CA PRO A 38 -5.74 21.17 1.60
C PRO A 38 -6.09 20.57 0.22
N GLN A 39 -6.42 21.41 -0.75
CA GLN A 39 -6.74 21.00 -2.12
C GLN A 39 -5.53 20.56 -2.96
N ASP A 40 -4.30 20.86 -2.54
CA ASP A 40 -3.08 20.53 -3.26
C ASP A 40 -2.59 19.11 -2.97
N LEU A 41 -3.20 18.44 -2.00
CA LEU A 41 -2.80 17.13 -1.53
C LEU A 41 -3.94 16.12 -1.68
N ARG A 42 -3.72 15.10 -2.51
CA ARG A 42 -4.64 13.98 -2.70
C ARG A 42 -4.04 12.68 -2.22
N PHE A 43 -4.86 11.87 -1.59
CA PHE A 43 -4.50 10.57 -1.03
C PHE A 43 -5.34 9.46 -1.62
N GLY A 44 -4.68 8.38 -2.02
CA GLY A 44 -5.31 7.13 -2.43
C GLY A 44 -4.91 6.01 -1.48
N LEU A 45 -5.71 4.95 -1.45
CA LEU A 45 -5.42 3.74 -0.69
C LEU A 45 -5.65 2.53 -1.60
N ILE A 46 -4.72 1.59 -1.59
CA ILE A 46 -4.88 0.27 -2.19
C ILE A 46 -4.59 -0.73 -1.08
N ALA A 47 -5.62 -1.40 -0.58
CA ALA A 47 -5.41 -2.51 0.35
C ALA A 47 -5.10 -3.77 -0.46
N PHE A 48 -4.26 -4.65 0.06
CA PHE A 48 -4.04 -5.95 -0.54
C PHE A 48 -3.89 -7.03 0.53
N ARG A 49 -4.10 -8.28 0.12
CA ARG A 49 -3.90 -9.47 0.94
C ARG A 49 -3.21 -10.55 0.11
N ASP A 50 -3.28 -11.78 0.57
CA ASP A 50 -2.80 -12.93 -0.17
C ASP A 50 -3.74 -13.34 -1.31
N HIS A 51 -3.25 -14.19 -2.19
CA HIS A 51 -4.02 -14.86 -3.22
C HIS A 51 -4.81 -16.05 -2.64
N PRO A 52 -5.84 -16.53 -3.33
CA PRO A 52 -6.37 -17.86 -3.08
C PRO A 52 -5.28 -18.93 -3.32
N PRO A 53 -5.27 -20.03 -2.55
CA PRO A 53 -6.23 -20.42 -1.51
C PRO A 53 -6.07 -19.76 -0.13
N GLN A 54 -5.01 -19.00 0.11
CA GLN A 54 -4.67 -18.42 1.41
C GLN A 54 -5.67 -17.35 1.86
N ASP A 55 -6.16 -16.52 0.93
CA ASP A 55 -7.27 -15.61 1.16
C ASP A 55 -8.29 -15.68 0.00
N GLN A 56 -9.58 -15.71 0.32
CA GLN A 56 -10.69 -15.76 -0.65
C GLN A 56 -11.52 -14.47 -0.72
N SER A 57 -11.16 -13.45 0.05
CA SER A 57 -11.93 -12.20 0.17
C SER A 57 -11.62 -11.22 -0.96
N PHE A 58 -10.37 -10.76 -1.06
CA PHE A 58 -9.88 -9.93 -2.15
C PHE A 58 -8.34 -10.00 -2.21
N VAL A 59 -7.79 -9.88 -3.41
CA VAL A 59 -6.33 -9.73 -3.62
C VAL A 59 -5.95 -8.26 -3.50
N THR A 60 -6.67 -7.38 -4.21
CA THR A 60 -6.52 -5.92 -4.10
C THR A 60 -7.87 -5.23 -3.95
N GLN A 61 -7.89 -4.11 -3.23
CA GLN A 61 -9.04 -3.22 -3.09
C GLN A 61 -8.58 -1.77 -3.25
N VAL A 62 -9.02 -1.13 -4.34
CA VAL A 62 -8.62 0.23 -4.71
C VAL A 62 -9.64 1.25 -4.21
N PHE A 63 -9.16 2.21 -3.43
CA PHE A 63 -9.90 3.40 -3.01
C PHE A 63 -9.35 4.62 -3.79
N PRO A 64 -10.22 5.39 -4.47
CA PRO A 64 -9.80 6.46 -5.34
C PRO A 64 -9.14 7.61 -4.58
N PHE A 65 -8.38 8.43 -5.31
CA PHE A 65 -7.79 9.65 -4.76
C PHE A 65 -8.87 10.60 -4.22
N THR A 66 -8.61 11.17 -3.05
CA THR A 66 -9.45 12.20 -2.43
C THR A 66 -8.59 13.26 -1.75
N THR A 67 -9.11 14.48 -1.66
CA THR A 67 -8.56 15.53 -0.80
C THR A 67 -9.14 15.47 0.62
N ASP A 68 -10.17 14.64 0.84
CA ASP A 68 -10.77 14.43 2.15
C ASP A 68 -10.02 13.34 2.92
N PHE A 69 -9.24 13.80 3.90
CA PHE A 69 -8.47 12.95 4.78
C PHE A 69 -9.34 12.06 5.67
N GLY A 70 -10.53 12.52 6.06
CA GLY A 70 -11.47 11.74 6.86
C GLY A 70 -11.92 10.49 6.12
N VAL A 71 -12.09 10.58 4.80
CA VAL A 71 -12.40 9.43 3.94
C VAL A 71 -11.25 8.42 3.95
N VAL A 72 -9.99 8.85 3.80
CA VAL A 72 -8.85 7.93 3.80
C VAL A 72 -8.64 7.27 5.17
N ALA A 73 -8.76 8.06 6.24
CA ALA A 73 -8.68 7.54 7.61
C ALA A 73 -9.81 6.54 7.90
N SER A 74 -11.02 6.78 7.38
CA SER A 74 -12.15 5.84 7.48
C SER A 74 -11.91 4.57 6.67
N ASN A 75 -11.35 4.68 5.46
CA ASN A 75 -11.06 3.50 4.63
C ASN A 75 -10.01 2.60 5.31
N LEU A 76 -8.91 3.18 5.82
CA LEU A 76 -7.96 2.46 6.68
C LEU A 76 -8.58 1.98 7.99
N GLY A 77 -9.54 2.75 8.52
CA GLY A 77 -10.40 2.40 9.65
C GLY A 77 -11.13 1.08 9.48
N GLY A 78 -11.66 0.86 8.28
CA GLY A 78 -12.46 -0.31 7.93
C GLY A 78 -11.64 -1.55 7.54
N LEU A 79 -10.32 -1.43 7.37
CA LEU A 79 -9.47 -2.59 7.08
C LEU A 79 -9.31 -3.45 8.33
N VAL A 80 -9.71 -4.71 8.21
CA VAL A 80 -9.47 -5.75 9.22
C VAL A 80 -8.35 -6.65 8.70
N ALA A 81 -7.27 -6.76 9.47
CA ALA A 81 -6.15 -7.65 9.13
C ALA A 81 -6.55 -9.12 9.30
N THR A 82 -6.51 -9.90 8.22
CA THR A 82 -6.81 -11.34 8.22
C THR A 82 -6.26 -11.98 6.96
N GLY A 83 -6.17 -13.31 6.92
CA GLY A 83 -5.61 -14.04 5.78
C GLY A 83 -4.08 -14.08 5.81
N GLY A 84 -3.49 -14.47 4.68
CA GLY A 84 -2.07 -14.85 4.55
C GLY A 84 -1.81 -16.31 4.89
N GLY A 85 -0.54 -16.72 4.90
CA GLY A 85 -0.13 -17.97 5.57
C GLY A 85 1.06 -18.69 4.97
N ASP A 86 1.41 -18.44 3.71
CA ASP A 86 2.59 -19.04 3.07
C ASP A 86 3.84 -18.14 3.15
N GLY A 87 3.67 -16.87 3.48
CA GLY A 87 4.71 -15.93 3.86
C GLY A 87 4.82 -14.74 2.91
N PRO A 88 4.93 -14.96 1.58
CA PRO A 88 4.82 -13.88 0.60
C PRO A 88 3.37 -13.39 0.44
N GLU A 89 3.19 -12.17 -0.10
CA GLU A 89 1.86 -11.54 -0.21
C GLU A 89 1.69 -10.82 -1.58
N ALA A 90 0.46 -10.37 -1.91
CA ALA A 90 0.12 -9.80 -3.23
C ALA A 90 0.48 -8.32 -3.43
N GLN A 91 1.57 -7.84 -2.84
CA GLN A 91 2.02 -6.45 -3.02
C GLN A 91 2.33 -6.09 -4.48
N SER A 92 2.71 -7.07 -5.31
CA SER A 92 2.94 -6.89 -6.74
C SER A 92 1.68 -6.47 -7.49
N ASP A 93 0.53 -7.04 -7.13
CA ASP A 93 -0.78 -6.70 -7.69
C ASP A 93 -1.20 -5.29 -7.27
N ALA A 94 -0.97 -4.94 -6.01
CA ALA A 94 -1.20 -3.60 -5.50
C ALA A 94 -0.34 -2.55 -6.23
N LEU A 95 0.93 -2.86 -6.48
CA LEU A 95 1.83 -2.01 -7.28
C LEU A 95 1.35 -1.89 -8.74
N SER A 96 0.83 -2.96 -9.32
CA SER A 96 0.26 -2.95 -10.67
C SER A 96 -1.00 -2.08 -10.75
N ASP A 97 -1.87 -2.14 -9.74
CA ASP A 97 -3.05 -1.29 -9.64
C ASP A 97 -2.70 0.18 -9.40
N ALA A 98 -1.62 0.45 -8.65
CA ALA A 98 -1.09 1.79 -8.48
C ALA A 98 -0.63 2.44 -9.80
N LEU A 99 -0.34 1.67 -10.85
CA LEU A 99 -0.06 2.22 -12.18
C LEU A 99 -1.33 2.68 -12.93
N LYS A 100 -2.52 2.25 -12.48
CA LYS A 100 -3.81 2.43 -13.17
C LYS A 100 -4.71 3.48 -12.52
N VAL A 101 -4.39 3.92 -11.30
CA VAL A 101 -5.17 4.96 -10.59
C VAL A 101 -5.04 6.33 -11.24
N ASP A 102 -6.01 7.20 -10.98
CA ASP A 102 -6.13 8.55 -11.57
C ASP A 102 -5.13 9.56 -10.95
N TRP A 103 -3.84 9.39 -11.27
CA TRP A 103 -2.80 10.33 -10.90
C TRP A 103 -3.00 11.69 -11.60
N LYS A 104 -2.81 12.78 -10.86
CA LYS A 104 -2.86 14.13 -11.43
C LYS A 104 -1.63 14.35 -12.31
N ASP A 105 -1.82 14.99 -13.45
CA ASP A 105 -0.71 15.48 -14.25
C ASP A 105 0.07 16.57 -13.50
N ASN A 106 1.37 16.69 -13.79
CA ASN A 106 2.26 17.71 -13.22
C ASN A 106 2.27 17.79 -11.67
N THR A 107 1.96 16.69 -10.98
CA THR A 107 2.11 16.57 -9.52
C THR A 107 3.29 15.68 -9.14
N THR A 108 3.81 15.86 -7.93
CA THR A 108 4.67 14.86 -7.28
C THR A 108 3.83 13.62 -6.98
N LYS A 109 4.26 12.46 -7.51
CA LYS A 109 3.58 11.17 -7.34
C LYS A 109 4.40 10.28 -6.41
N ILE A 110 3.81 9.84 -5.32
CA ILE A 110 4.47 8.99 -4.32
C ILE A 110 3.61 7.77 -4.05
N VAL A 111 4.21 6.60 -4.09
CA VAL A 111 3.64 5.35 -3.59
C VAL A 111 4.34 5.01 -2.27
N VAL A 112 3.56 4.77 -1.22
CA VAL A 112 4.06 4.29 0.07
C VAL A 112 3.56 2.87 0.27
N LEU A 113 4.45 1.89 0.14
CA LEU A 113 4.15 0.47 0.37
C LEU A 113 4.42 0.12 1.84
N ILE A 114 3.42 -0.44 2.50
CA ILE A 114 3.45 -0.85 3.91
C ILE A 114 3.15 -2.36 3.96
N THR A 115 4.14 -3.16 4.33
CA THR A 115 4.06 -4.63 4.45
C THR A 115 5.20 -5.15 5.32
N ASP A 116 5.06 -6.32 5.93
CA ASP A 116 6.15 -7.05 6.60
C ASP A 116 6.66 -8.26 5.80
N SER A 117 6.10 -8.49 4.60
CA SER A 117 6.33 -9.67 3.79
C SER A 117 7.02 -9.39 2.44
N PRO A 118 7.73 -10.38 1.87
CA PRO A 118 8.21 -10.31 0.49
C PRO A 118 7.05 -10.46 -0.50
N PRO A 119 7.20 -10.01 -1.76
CA PRO A 119 6.20 -10.24 -2.79
C PRO A 119 6.22 -11.72 -3.21
N HIS A 120 5.07 -12.24 -3.63
CA HIS A 120 5.08 -13.46 -4.43
C HIS A 120 5.96 -13.29 -5.68
N GLY A 121 6.62 -14.38 -6.06
CA GLY A 121 7.36 -14.46 -7.32
C GLY A 121 8.81 -14.05 -7.33
N ILE A 122 9.39 -13.78 -6.15
CA ILE A 122 10.84 -13.69 -5.98
C ILE A 122 11.31 -14.86 -5.13
N GLY A 123 12.02 -15.81 -5.74
CA GLY A 123 12.64 -16.93 -5.03
C GLY A 123 11.69 -18.09 -4.69
N GLU A 124 10.41 -17.97 -5.02
CA GLU A 124 9.48 -19.10 -5.00
C GLU A 124 9.50 -19.85 -6.34
N ASP A 125 9.46 -21.18 -6.29
CA ASP A 125 9.40 -22.06 -7.47
C ASP A 125 7.94 -22.22 -7.95
N VAL A 126 7.24 -21.09 -8.13
CA VAL A 126 5.86 -21.04 -8.61
C VAL A 126 5.83 -20.66 -10.09
N THR A 127 5.23 -21.47 -10.94
CA THR A 127 4.96 -21.15 -12.35
C THR A 127 3.51 -20.67 -12.54
N ASP A 128 3.03 -19.82 -11.64
CA ASP A 128 1.60 -19.47 -11.54
C ASP A 128 1.31 -18.05 -12.07
N ALA A 129 0.05 -17.77 -12.43
CA ALA A 129 -0.46 -16.45 -12.81
C ALA A 129 -0.24 -15.38 -11.71
N ARG A 130 0.05 -15.80 -10.47
CA ARG A 130 0.56 -14.99 -9.36
C ARG A 130 1.86 -14.22 -9.70
N LEU A 131 2.53 -14.57 -10.80
CA LEU A 131 3.74 -13.92 -11.31
C LEU A 131 3.51 -12.88 -12.42
N GLU A 132 2.28 -12.61 -12.85
CA GLU A 132 2.03 -11.68 -13.97
C GLU A 132 2.62 -10.29 -13.71
N ASN A 133 2.69 -9.90 -12.43
CA ASN A 133 3.17 -8.62 -11.95
C ASN A 133 4.61 -8.73 -11.38
N ASP A 134 5.64 -8.76 -12.23
CA ASP A 134 7.04 -8.69 -11.78
C ASP A 134 7.30 -7.35 -11.06
N PRO A 135 7.60 -7.36 -9.74
CA PRO A 135 7.73 -6.14 -8.94
C PRO A 135 8.90 -5.26 -9.38
N LEU A 136 9.97 -5.82 -9.95
CA LEU A 136 11.10 -5.05 -10.49
C LEU A 136 10.72 -4.33 -11.78
N ARG A 137 9.96 -5.00 -12.66
CA ARG A 137 9.43 -4.36 -13.87
C ARG A 137 8.45 -3.25 -13.52
N ILE A 138 7.59 -3.48 -12.53
CA ILE A 138 6.62 -2.47 -12.07
C ILE A 138 7.34 -1.27 -11.45
N ALA A 139 8.31 -1.49 -10.55
CA ALA A 139 9.10 -0.41 -9.96
C ALA A 139 9.86 0.40 -11.03
N THR A 140 10.43 -0.28 -12.03
CA THR A 140 11.06 0.38 -13.19
C THR A 140 10.06 1.24 -13.97
N ARG A 141 8.85 0.74 -14.17
CA ARG A 141 7.78 1.48 -14.86
C ARG A 141 7.31 2.68 -14.03
N MET A 142 7.16 2.53 -12.72
CA MET A 142 6.87 3.64 -11.80
C MET A 142 7.91 4.76 -11.95
N GLY A 143 9.20 4.42 -11.94
CA GLY A 143 10.29 5.38 -12.14
C GLY A 143 10.19 6.13 -13.48
N LYS A 144 9.87 5.43 -14.57
CA LYS A 144 9.64 6.05 -15.89
C LYS A 144 8.45 7.01 -15.91
N LEU A 145 7.44 6.79 -15.06
CA LEU A 145 6.26 7.65 -14.92
C LEU A 145 6.45 8.77 -13.87
N GLY A 146 7.65 8.89 -13.28
CA GLY A 146 7.93 9.86 -12.23
C GLY A 146 7.23 9.55 -10.90
N ILE A 147 6.88 8.28 -10.67
CA ILE A 147 6.31 7.80 -9.42
C ILE A 147 7.44 7.33 -8.52
N THR A 148 7.60 7.99 -7.38
CA THR A 148 8.57 7.58 -6.36
C THR A 148 7.96 6.49 -5.48
N LEU A 149 8.57 5.31 -5.49
CA LEU A 149 8.20 4.20 -4.60
C LEU A 149 9.00 4.25 -3.30
N VAL A 150 8.30 4.35 -2.17
CA VAL A 150 8.87 4.27 -0.81
C VAL A 150 8.36 3.00 -0.16
N CYS A 151 9.26 2.11 0.23
CA CYS A 151 8.91 0.88 0.92
C CYS A 151 9.18 1.02 2.42
N ARG A 152 8.16 0.77 3.24
CA ARG A 152 8.25 0.71 4.70
C ARG A 152 7.99 -0.72 5.13
N THR A 153 9.09 -1.45 5.33
CA THR A 153 9.02 -2.81 5.87
C THR A 153 9.14 -2.75 7.39
N PHE A 154 8.16 -3.26 8.10
CA PHE A 154 8.24 -3.42 9.54
C PHE A 154 8.72 -4.83 9.85
N ARG A 155 9.97 -4.99 10.30
CA ARG A 155 10.42 -6.29 10.81
C ARG A 155 9.89 -6.47 12.22
N ILE A 156 9.03 -7.47 12.43
CA ILE A 156 8.81 -8.01 13.77
C ILE A 156 10.16 -8.58 14.22
N SER A 157 10.79 -7.96 15.22
CA SER A 157 11.88 -8.61 15.94
C SER A 157 11.29 -9.85 16.62
N ARG A 158 11.48 -11.03 16.04
CA ARG A 158 11.31 -12.28 16.79
C ARG A 158 12.33 -12.23 17.93
N THR A 159 11.89 -11.83 19.12
CA THR A 159 12.60 -12.21 20.34
C THR A 159 12.49 -13.72 20.44
N SER A 160 13.55 -14.41 20.07
CA SER A 160 13.73 -15.83 20.35
C SER A 160 13.52 -16.05 21.85
N GLY A 161 12.54 -16.87 22.19
CA GLY A 161 12.40 -17.44 23.54
C GLY A 161 13.45 -18.51 23.79
#